data_AF-K2EFC6-F1
#
_entry.id   AF-K2EFC6-F1
#
_cell.length_a   1.000
_cell.length_b   1.000
_cell.length_c   1.000
_cell.angle_alpha   90.00
_cell.angle_beta   90.00
_cell.angle_gamma   90.00
#
_symmetry.space_group_name_H-M   'P 1'
#
loop_
_entity.id
_entity.type
_entity.pdbx_description
1 polymer ?
#
loop_
_entity_poly.entity_id
_entity_poly.type
_entity_poly.pdbx_seq_one_letter_code
_entity_poly.pdbx_strand_id
1 'polypeptide(L)'
;MESDAEGGTNHVIRLATGEAHDLCRVESKRALDAPDPRQIQHLAVPRRGKQPANPFEWSFLNGPTDQQFTDNLSTIDRFNAEVRKLASKKPEAISASLAWFGGESDNLSKAEQRILNVFAEADAKAISLQRCSQKTLTLIFLIGWIMVAAFDYYSNIYGHFFILGIYIVGLFVASAIYIFDRSMKIYTRCLDYRGLAEGLRVQLFYHLAGVPSQAADHYLRKQRNELTWIRQAMTALDLGQRRTKLRFDYVKKYWINDQMAYFKSASCRDRRKFYRNKNLAICFFVVGLTFAFFGFLIEFWTDGIHHDTIWMHWIIALMAFLPATAAVLTGYSDRRGLGQHTKQYEKMYEIFSRAAAIINSLDETEDIATLQRIVGELGKESLSENADWILLHRERPISLPGR
;
A
#
# COMPACT_ATOMS: atom_id res chain seq x y z
N MET A 1 44.53 -25.04 -9.19
CA MET A 1 43.61 -25.30 -8.06
C MET A 1 42.27 -24.72 -8.46
N GLU A 2 41.27 -25.59 -8.63
CA GLU A 2 39.99 -25.38 -9.31
C GLU A 2 39.30 -24.05 -8.94
N SER A 3 39.45 -23.02 -9.78
CA SER A 3 38.80 -21.72 -9.62
C SER A 3 37.48 -21.59 -10.40
N ASP A 4 37.06 -22.65 -11.09
CA ASP A 4 35.87 -22.66 -11.95
C ASP A 4 34.79 -23.65 -11.48
N ALA A 5 34.90 -24.15 -10.24
CA ALA A 5 33.82 -24.93 -9.64
C ALA A 5 32.56 -24.06 -9.48
N GLU A 6 31.40 -24.59 -9.88
CA GLU A 6 30.10 -23.95 -9.62
C GLU A 6 29.96 -23.64 -8.13
N GLY A 7 29.58 -22.40 -7.81
CA GLY A 7 29.48 -21.91 -6.43
C GLY A 7 30.80 -21.43 -5.79
N GLY A 8 31.94 -21.54 -6.47
CA GLY A 8 33.21 -20.95 -6.01
C GLY A 8 33.23 -19.41 -6.07
N THR A 9 34.11 -18.74 -5.32
CA THR A 9 34.18 -17.26 -5.24
C THR A 9 34.27 -16.59 -6.61
N ASN A 10 35.06 -17.16 -7.53
CA ASN A 10 35.19 -16.66 -8.90
C ASN A 10 33.89 -16.83 -9.72
N HIS A 11 33.18 -17.94 -9.55
CA HIS A 11 31.87 -18.17 -10.15
C HIS A 11 30.82 -17.19 -9.60
N VAL A 12 30.83 -16.92 -8.28
CA VAL A 12 29.94 -15.93 -7.64
C VAL A 12 30.24 -14.52 -8.12
N ILE A 13 31.52 -14.16 -8.29
CA ILE A 13 31.93 -12.86 -8.85
C ILE A 13 31.49 -12.76 -10.31
N ARG A 14 31.68 -13.80 -11.14
CA ARG A 14 31.20 -13.82 -12.53
C ARG A 14 29.69 -13.74 -12.64
N LEU A 15 28.94 -14.39 -11.74
CA LEU A 15 27.49 -14.22 -11.61
C LEU A 15 27.14 -12.76 -11.25
N ALA A 16 27.90 -12.15 -10.34
CA ALA A 16 27.73 -10.76 -9.90
C ALA A 16 28.16 -9.73 -10.96
N THR A 17 29.12 -10.01 -11.84
CA THR A 17 29.51 -9.13 -12.96
C THR A 17 28.66 -9.36 -14.21
N GLY A 18 27.93 -10.48 -14.27
CA GLY A 18 27.10 -10.85 -15.43
C GLY A 18 27.84 -11.67 -16.50
N GLU A 19 29.05 -12.13 -16.18
CA GLU A 19 29.89 -12.99 -17.03
C GLU A 19 29.50 -14.48 -16.96
N ALA A 20 28.70 -14.88 -15.98
CA ALA A 20 28.16 -16.24 -15.84
C ALA A 20 26.62 -16.24 -15.86
N HIS A 21 26.04 -17.29 -16.47
CA HIS A 21 24.60 -17.48 -16.54
C HIS A 21 24.06 -17.96 -15.19
N ASP A 22 23.09 -17.24 -14.64
CA ASP A 22 22.42 -17.64 -13.40
C ASP A 22 21.43 -18.76 -13.72
N LEU A 23 21.82 -20.01 -13.42
CA LEU A 23 21.00 -21.21 -13.68
C LEU A 23 19.70 -21.21 -12.87
N CYS A 24 19.64 -20.46 -11.76
CA CYS A 24 18.44 -20.31 -10.94
C CYS A 24 17.54 -19.16 -11.42
N ARG A 25 18.06 -18.25 -12.26
CA ARG A 25 17.34 -17.11 -12.81
C ARG A 25 17.16 -17.28 -14.30
N VAL A 26 16.08 -17.97 -14.67
CA VAL A 26 15.58 -17.99 -16.05
C VAL A 26 15.23 -16.54 -16.41
N GLU A 27 16.05 -15.95 -17.28
CA GLU A 27 16.07 -14.57 -17.76
C GLU A 27 14.84 -13.70 -17.48
N SER A 28 15.07 -12.57 -16.82
CA SER A 28 14.16 -11.42 -16.84
C SER A 28 14.90 -10.07 -16.89
N LYS A 29 16.20 -10.01 -17.21
CA LYS A 29 16.80 -8.71 -17.57
C LYS A 29 16.41 -8.39 -19.01
N ARG A 30 15.23 -7.80 -19.20
CA ARG A 30 14.81 -7.24 -20.48
C ARG A 30 15.83 -6.16 -20.88
N ALA A 31 16.10 -6.03 -22.18
CA ALA A 31 17.18 -5.18 -22.70
C ALA A 31 17.13 -3.69 -22.26
N LEU A 32 15.98 -3.20 -21.81
CA LEU A 32 15.76 -1.82 -21.38
C LEU A 32 15.80 -1.61 -19.85
N ASP A 33 16.00 -2.68 -19.08
CA ASP A 33 15.98 -2.59 -17.62
C ASP A 33 17.36 -2.15 -17.10
N ALA A 34 17.38 -1.08 -16.30
CA ALA A 34 18.60 -0.66 -15.59
C ALA A 34 19.11 -1.82 -14.71
N PRO A 35 20.43 -2.09 -14.69
CA PRO A 35 20.97 -3.18 -13.88
C PRO A 35 20.65 -2.94 -12.41
N ASP A 36 20.18 -3.98 -11.72
CA ASP A 36 20.04 -3.92 -10.26
C ASP A 36 21.42 -3.65 -9.65
N PRO A 37 21.51 -2.76 -8.66
CA PRO A 37 22.79 -2.45 -8.06
C PRO A 37 23.33 -3.65 -7.31
N ARG A 38 24.58 -4.00 -7.61
CA ARG A 38 25.25 -5.17 -7.04
C ARG A 38 26.37 -4.70 -6.13
N GLN A 39 26.36 -5.24 -4.91
CA GLN A 39 27.40 -5.00 -3.92
C GLN A 39 28.39 -6.15 -3.98
N ILE A 40 29.67 -5.84 -4.12
CA ILE A 40 30.73 -6.81 -3.91
C ILE A 40 31.47 -6.43 -2.64
N GLN A 41 31.46 -7.36 -1.69
CA GLN A 41 32.26 -7.24 -0.48
C GLN A 41 33.57 -7.98 -0.70
N HIS A 42 34.69 -7.25 -0.76
CA HIS A 42 36.00 -7.86 -0.76
C HIS A 42 36.42 -8.10 0.69
N LEU A 43 36.53 -9.37 1.06
CA LEU A 43 37.07 -9.80 2.35
C LEU A 43 38.51 -10.26 2.16
N ALA A 44 39.46 -9.45 2.59
CA ALA A 44 40.89 -9.79 2.57
C ALA A 44 41.21 -10.75 3.72
N VAL A 45 41.16 -12.06 3.45
CA VAL A 45 41.56 -13.11 4.40
C VAL A 45 42.95 -13.66 4.02
N PRO A 46 44.06 -13.13 4.56
CA PRO A 46 45.38 -13.66 4.25
C PRO A 46 45.52 -15.09 4.80
N ARG A 47 45.96 -16.02 3.94
CA ARG A 47 46.16 -17.44 4.32
C ARG A 47 47.34 -17.63 5.30
N ARG A 48 48.29 -16.69 5.33
CA ARG A 48 49.41 -16.55 6.27
C ARG A 48 49.79 -15.06 6.35
N GLY A 49 50.20 -14.58 7.53
CA GLY A 49 50.69 -13.21 7.76
C GLY A 49 49.81 -12.38 8.71
N LYS A 50 50.19 -11.11 8.93
CA LYS A 50 49.40 -10.16 9.74
C LYS A 50 48.08 -9.86 9.04
N GLN A 51 46.98 -9.88 9.80
CA GLN A 51 45.69 -9.44 9.29
C GLN A 51 45.75 -7.94 8.90
N PRO A 52 45.10 -7.55 7.79
CA PRO A 52 44.97 -6.14 7.43
C PRO A 52 44.16 -5.39 8.49
N ALA A 53 44.50 -4.11 8.72
CA ALA A 53 43.78 -3.27 9.69
C ALA A 53 42.31 -3.02 9.29
N ASN A 54 42.03 -2.98 7.99
CA ASN A 54 40.68 -3.00 7.42
C ASN A 54 40.57 -4.19 6.46
N PRO A 55 40.11 -5.36 6.91
CA PRO A 55 39.97 -6.54 6.06
C PRO A 55 38.73 -6.48 5.15
N PHE A 56 37.89 -5.46 5.29
CA PHE A 56 36.68 -5.27 4.50
C PHE A 56 36.84 -4.07 3.58
N GLU A 57 36.77 -4.31 2.27
CA GLU A 57 36.69 -3.25 1.27
C GLU A 57 35.37 -3.40 0.49
N TRP A 58 34.63 -2.30 0.37
CA TRP A 58 33.35 -2.27 -0.32
C TRP A 58 33.56 -1.72 -1.73
N SER A 59 33.16 -2.48 -2.74
CA SER A 59 33.11 -2.00 -4.12
C SER A 59 31.69 -2.11 -4.67
N PHE A 60 31.21 -1.01 -5.24
CA PHE A 60 29.89 -0.93 -5.86
C PHE A 60 30.04 -1.12 -7.36
N LEU A 61 29.43 -2.17 -7.91
CA LEU A 61 29.39 -2.39 -9.35
C LEU A 61 28.08 -1.85 -9.90
N ASN A 62 28.18 -0.85 -10.78
CA ASN A 62 27.05 -0.18 -11.43
C ASN A 62 25.98 0.28 -10.41
N GLY A 63 26.43 0.68 -9.21
CA GLY A 63 25.58 0.89 -8.04
C GLY A 63 25.03 2.32 -7.87
N PRO A 64 24.02 2.50 -7.03
CA PRO A 64 23.51 3.80 -6.60
C PRO A 64 24.63 4.62 -5.93
N THR A 65 24.46 5.93 -5.83
CA THR A 65 25.30 6.77 -4.98
C THR A 65 25.30 6.24 -3.54
N ASP A 66 26.41 6.38 -2.81
CA ASP A 66 26.55 5.96 -1.39
C ASP A 66 25.36 6.41 -0.52
N GLN A 67 24.78 7.57 -0.85
CA GLN A 67 23.60 8.13 -0.19
C GLN A 67 22.33 7.27 -0.39
N GLN A 68 22.01 6.88 -1.62
CA GLN A 68 20.87 6.03 -1.93
C GLN A 68 20.99 4.63 -1.27
N PHE A 69 22.22 4.13 -1.14
CA PHE A 69 22.47 2.89 -0.41
C PHE A 69 22.19 3.04 1.09
N THR A 70 22.72 4.10 1.70
CA THR A 70 22.49 4.42 3.12
C THR A 70 20.99 4.63 3.40
N ASP A 71 20.27 5.27 2.48
CA ASP A 71 18.83 5.47 2.58
C ASP A 71 18.05 4.13 2.53
N ASN A 72 18.46 3.19 1.67
CA ASN A 72 17.86 1.86 1.61
C ASN A 72 18.08 1.08 2.90
N LEU A 73 19.30 1.06 3.43
CA LEU A 73 19.62 0.39 4.69
C LEU A 73 18.86 1.01 5.87
N SER A 74 18.81 2.34 5.95
CA SER A 74 18.06 3.04 7.00
C SER A 74 16.56 2.72 6.95
N THR A 75 16.02 2.47 5.74
CA THR A 75 14.62 2.07 5.56
C THR A 75 14.37 0.65 6.05
N ILE A 76 15.29 -0.29 5.77
CA ILE A 76 15.26 -1.66 6.30
C ILE A 76 15.38 -1.66 7.82
N ASP A 77 16.31 -0.90 8.39
CA ASP A 77 16.49 -0.80 9.84
C ASP A 77 15.26 -0.22 10.54
N ARG A 78 14.65 0.81 9.94
CA ARG A 78 13.38 1.37 10.42
C ARG A 78 12.28 0.31 10.39
N PHE A 79 12.13 -0.43 9.29
CA PHE A 79 11.16 -1.53 9.20
C PHE A 79 11.39 -2.55 10.33
N ASN A 80 12.63 -3.03 10.49
CA ASN A 80 13.00 -4.00 11.53
C ASN A 80 12.71 -3.48 12.94
N ALA A 81 12.99 -2.21 13.23
CA ALA A 81 12.68 -1.61 14.53
C ALA A 81 11.17 -1.49 14.77
N GLU A 82 10.41 -1.09 13.75
CA GLU A 82 8.97 -0.91 13.83
C GLU A 82 8.20 -2.22 13.98
N VAL A 83 8.65 -3.28 13.32
CA VAL A 83 8.09 -4.63 13.44
C VAL A 83 8.40 -5.21 14.82
N ARG A 84 9.64 -5.09 15.31
CA ARG A 84 9.99 -5.53 16.68
C ARG A 84 9.10 -4.87 17.74
N LYS A 85 8.86 -3.56 17.59
CA LYS A 85 7.94 -2.81 18.47
C LYS A 85 6.48 -3.24 18.32
N LEU A 86 6.06 -3.68 17.14
CA LEU A 86 4.71 -4.22 16.92
C LEU A 86 4.56 -5.59 17.56
N ALA A 87 5.52 -6.49 17.32
CA ALA A 87 5.56 -7.84 17.89
C ALA A 87 5.50 -7.80 19.43
N SER A 88 6.22 -6.85 20.05
CA SER A 88 6.20 -6.69 21.51
C SER A 88 4.89 -6.13 22.05
N LYS A 89 4.15 -5.31 21.28
CA LYS A 89 2.93 -4.62 21.76
C LYS A 89 1.64 -5.34 21.39
N LYS A 90 1.61 -5.99 20.24
CA LYS A 90 0.41 -6.58 19.61
C LYS A 90 0.79 -7.86 18.83
N PRO A 91 1.22 -8.92 19.51
CA PRO A 91 1.56 -10.19 18.85
C PRO A 91 0.36 -10.78 18.09
N GLU A 92 -0.86 -10.55 18.60
CA GLU A 92 -2.12 -10.97 17.96
C GLU A 92 -2.31 -10.44 16.53
N ALA A 93 -1.74 -9.27 16.22
CA ALA A 93 -1.84 -8.70 14.88
C ALA A 93 -1.06 -9.54 13.86
N ILE A 94 0.10 -10.08 14.26
CA ILE A 94 0.95 -10.92 13.41
C ILE A 94 0.31 -12.31 13.27
N SER A 95 -0.22 -12.87 14.36
CA SER A 95 -0.92 -14.16 14.31
C SER A 95 -2.18 -14.09 13.45
N ALA A 96 -2.90 -12.97 13.44
CA ALA A 96 -4.05 -12.76 12.55
C ALA A 96 -3.65 -12.78 11.07
N SER A 97 -2.52 -12.17 10.70
CA SER A 97 -1.98 -12.25 9.33
C SER A 97 -1.49 -13.66 8.96
N LEU A 98 -0.92 -14.41 9.92
CA LEU A 98 -0.53 -15.81 9.72
C LEU A 98 -1.73 -16.75 9.57
N ALA A 99 -2.82 -16.51 10.32
CA ALA A 99 -4.02 -17.34 10.29
C ALA A 99 -4.66 -17.41 8.90
N TRP A 100 -4.41 -16.42 8.04
CA TRP A 100 -4.86 -16.40 6.65
C TRP A 100 -4.31 -17.60 5.82
N PHE A 101 -3.17 -18.15 6.21
CA PHE A 101 -2.54 -19.30 5.57
C PHE A 101 -2.96 -20.66 6.19
N GLY A 102 -3.99 -20.68 7.04
CA GLY A 102 -4.67 -21.92 7.42
C GLY A 102 -3.85 -22.90 8.27
N GLY A 103 -2.91 -22.41 9.10
CA GLY A 103 -2.25 -23.21 10.14
C GLY A 103 -1.30 -24.33 9.65
N GLU A 104 -1.16 -24.55 8.35
CA GLU A 104 -0.28 -25.57 7.75
C GLU A 104 1.19 -25.11 7.61
N SER A 105 1.67 -24.28 8.55
CA SER A 105 3.07 -23.83 8.60
C SER A 105 4.08 -24.98 8.71
N ASP A 106 3.64 -26.13 9.19
CA ASP A 106 4.50 -27.28 9.51
C ASP A 106 5.06 -27.99 8.27
N ASN A 107 4.40 -27.85 7.12
CA ASN A 107 4.84 -28.46 5.85
C ASN A 107 5.59 -27.49 4.93
N LEU A 108 5.94 -26.28 5.41
CA LEU A 108 6.69 -25.28 4.65
C LEU A 108 8.20 -25.50 4.79
N SER A 109 8.96 -25.27 3.72
CA SER A 109 10.42 -25.26 3.77
C SER A 109 10.92 -24.11 4.64
N LYS A 110 12.17 -24.18 5.13
CA LYS A 110 12.77 -23.08 5.91
C LYS A 110 12.77 -21.75 5.15
N ALA A 111 12.89 -21.77 3.82
CA ALA A 111 12.82 -20.56 2.99
C ALA A 111 11.39 -20.01 2.93
N GLU A 112 10.38 -20.86 2.72
CA GLU A 112 8.97 -20.49 2.70
C GLU A 112 8.50 -19.93 4.05
N GLN A 113 8.95 -20.52 5.16
CA GLN A 113 8.65 -20.02 6.52
C GLN A 113 9.25 -18.63 6.76
N ARG A 114 10.47 -18.36 6.28
CA ARG A 114 11.07 -17.02 6.38
C ARG A 114 10.25 -15.98 5.62
N ILE A 115 9.86 -16.29 4.38
CA ILE A 115 9.01 -15.41 3.57
C ILE A 115 7.66 -15.18 4.26
N LEU A 116 7.03 -16.24 4.77
CA LEU A 116 5.75 -16.15 5.47
C LEU A 116 5.82 -15.31 6.76
N ASN A 117 6.87 -15.46 7.56
CA ASN A 117 7.03 -14.69 8.79
C ASN A 117 7.20 -13.19 8.50
N VAL A 118 8.08 -12.84 7.55
CA VAL A 118 8.28 -11.43 7.18
C VAL A 118 7.03 -10.86 6.48
N PHE A 119 6.32 -11.67 5.69
CA PHE A 119 5.01 -11.31 5.15
C PHE A 119 4.05 -10.89 6.26
N ALA A 120 3.88 -11.74 7.28
CA ALA A 120 2.92 -11.49 8.35
C ALA A 120 3.28 -10.24 9.17
N GLU A 121 4.57 -10.04 9.42
CA GLU A 121 5.09 -8.84 10.06
C GLU A 121 4.82 -7.57 9.25
N ALA A 122 5.11 -7.62 7.94
CA ALA A 122 4.89 -6.50 7.02
C ALA A 122 3.40 -6.17 6.87
N ASP A 123 2.55 -7.17 6.69
CA ASP A 123 1.11 -7.02 6.54
C ASP A 123 0.45 -6.46 7.82
N ALA A 124 0.74 -7.05 8.98
CA ALA A 124 0.22 -6.58 10.26
C ALA A 124 0.61 -5.11 10.51
N LYS A 125 1.86 -4.75 10.18
CA LYS A 125 2.34 -3.39 10.31
C LYS A 125 1.66 -2.45 9.31
N ALA A 126 1.51 -2.84 8.05
CA ALA A 126 0.83 -2.07 7.02
C ALA A 126 -0.63 -1.77 7.44
N ILE A 127 -1.37 -2.77 7.92
CA ILE A 127 -2.75 -2.62 8.41
C ILE A 127 -2.81 -1.63 9.58
N SER A 128 -1.85 -1.69 10.52
CA SER A 128 -1.81 -0.77 11.66
C SER A 128 -1.62 0.69 11.23
N LEU A 129 -0.73 0.95 10.26
CA LEU A 129 -0.49 2.28 9.70
C LEU A 129 -1.65 2.75 8.85
N GLN A 130 -2.28 1.85 8.09
CA GLN A 130 -3.47 2.15 7.30
C GLN A 130 -4.61 2.65 8.20
N ARG A 131 -4.87 1.95 9.31
CA ARG A 131 -5.88 2.37 10.29
C ARG A 131 -5.54 3.74 10.91
N CYS A 132 -4.26 3.99 11.18
CA CYS A 132 -3.80 5.29 11.68
C CYS A 132 -4.06 6.41 10.66
N SER A 133 -3.58 6.25 9.43
CA SER A 133 -3.77 7.22 8.35
C SER A 133 -5.25 7.48 8.05
N GLN A 134 -6.07 6.43 8.05
CA GLN A 134 -7.52 6.54 7.88
C GLN A 134 -8.18 7.35 8.99
N LYS A 135 -7.77 7.15 10.26
CA LYS A 135 -8.27 7.94 11.39
C LYS A 135 -7.82 9.40 11.30
N THR A 136 -6.56 9.64 10.94
CA THR A 136 -6.02 10.99 10.72
C THR A 136 -6.83 11.74 9.67
N LEU A 137 -7.11 11.11 8.52
CA LEU A 137 -7.92 11.70 7.47
C LEU A 137 -9.35 12.01 7.96
N THR A 138 -10.01 11.07 8.64
CA THR A 138 -11.35 11.31 9.21
C THR A 138 -11.33 12.45 10.22
N LEU A 139 -10.30 12.56 11.06
CA LEU A 139 -10.17 13.62 12.05
C LEU A 139 -9.99 15.00 11.40
N ILE A 140 -9.14 15.12 10.37
CA ILE A 140 -8.95 16.38 9.63
C ILE A 140 -10.27 16.84 8.99
N PHE A 141 -11.00 15.94 8.32
CA PHE A 141 -12.30 16.28 7.72
C PHE A 141 -13.35 16.63 8.77
N LEU A 142 -13.36 15.95 9.92
CA LEU A 142 -14.26 16.26 11.03
C LEU A 142 -13.96 17.64 11.63
N ILE A 143 -12.69 17.96 11.88
CA ILE A 143 -12.28 19.29 12.37
C ILE A 143 -12.66 20.36 11.37
N GLY A 144 -12.38 20.15 10.08
CA GLY A 144 -12.77 21.09 9.02
C GLY A 144 -14.28 21.31 8.97
N TRP A 145 -15.09 20.26 9.10
CA TRP A 145 -16.54 20.37 9.15
C TRP A 145 -17.04 21.14 10.39
N ILE A 146 -16.48 20.86 11.57
CA ILE A 146 -16.78 21.60 12.80
C ILE A 146 -16.41 23.09 12.65
N MET A 147 -15.27 23.39 12.02
CA MET A 147 -14.86 24.77 11.78
C MET A 147 -15.83 25.51 10.86
N VAL A 148 -16.30 24.87 9.78
CA VAL A 148 -17.33 25.45 8.90
C VAL A 148 -18.62 25.69 9.67
N ALA A 149 -19.07 24.72 10.46
CA ALA A 149 -20.27 24.87 11.30
C ALA A 149 -20.13 26.01 12.31
N ALA A 150 -18.97 26.12 12.97
CA ALA A 150 -18.70 27.15 13.96
C ALA A 150 -18.65 28.56 13.33
N PHE A 151 -18.00 28.70 12.17
CA PHE A 151 -17.94 29.97 11.45
C PHE A 151 -19.33 30.40 10.98
N ASP A 152 -20.10 29.49 10.38
CA ASP A 152 -21.45 29.76 9.90
C ASP A 152 -22.41 30.14 11.05
N TYR A 153 -22.32 29.45 12.19
CA TYR A 153 -23.08 29.76 13.39
C TYR A 153 -22.70 31.13 13.98
N TYR A 154 -21.40 31.47 13.98
CA TYR A 154 -20.90 32.77 14.45
C TYR A 154 -21.38 33.92 13.55
N SER A 155 -21.32 33.75 12.23
CA SER A 155 -21.67 34.81 11.28
C SER A 155 -23.17 35.09 11.21
N ASN A 156 -23.99 34.03 11.31
CA ASN A 156 -25.41 34.15 11.03
C ASN A 156 -26.28 34.11 12.29
N ILE A 157 -25.84 33.54 13.42
CA ILE A 157 -26.76 33.28 14.56
C ILE A 157 -26.32 34.00 15.82
N TYR A 158 -25.08 33.78 16.26
CA TYR A 158 -24.60 34.35 17.51
C TYR A 158 -23.11 34.66 17.47
N GLY A 159 -22.79 35.96 17.41
CA GLY A 159 -21.43 36.49 17.26
C GLY A 159 -20.58 36.47 18.55
N HIS A 160 -20.54 35.35 19.28
CA HIS A 160 -19.76 35.26 20.52
C HIS A 160 -18.31 34.81 20.27
N PHE A 161 -17.35 35.49 20.89
CA PHE A 161 -15.92 35.25 20.67
C PHE A 161 -15.47 33.81 20.98
N PHE A 162 -16.12 33.11 21.91
CA PHE A 162 -15.84 31.68 22.17
C PHE A 162 -16.03 30.79 20.93
N ILE A 163 -17.01 31.08 20.05
CA ILE A 163 -17.26 30.30 18.83
C ILE A 163 -16.14 30.55 17.81
N LEU A 164 -15.69 31.80 17.70
CA LEU A 164 -14.49 32.13 16.93
C LEU A 164 -13.24 31.42 17.48
N GLY A 165 -13.15 31.26 18.81
CA GLY A 165 -12.13 30.46 19.47
C GLY A 165 -12.10 29.00 19.00
N ILE A 166 -13.27 28.35 18.79
CA ILE A 166 -13.36 26.99 18.25
C ILE A 166 -12.75 26.92 16.84
N TYR A 167 -13.05 27.90 15.98
CA TYR A 167 -12.49 27.97 14.63
C TYR A 167 -10.96 28.09 14.65
N ILE A 168 -10.42 28.99 15.49
CA ILE A 168 -8.97 29.21 15.62
C ILE A 168 -8.27 27.97 16.17
N VAL A 169 -8.79 27.38 17.25
CA VAL A 169 -8.23 26.14 17.82
C VAL A 169 -8.28 25.00 16.80
N GLY A 170 -9.39 24.88 16.05
CA GLY A 170 -9.54 23.92 14.96
C GLY A 170 -8.43 24.04 13.90
N LEU A 171 -8.09 25.27 13.48
CA LEU A 171 -6.97 25.52 12.55
C LEU A 171 -5.63 25.03 13.09
N PHE A 172 -5.30 25.35 14.35
CA PHE A 172 -4.05 24.92 14.97
C PHE A 172 -3.99 23.39 15.09
N VAL A 173 -5.07 22.75 15.55
CA VAL A 173 -5.13 21.30 15.71
C VAL A 173 -5.03 20.59 14.36
N ALA A 174 -5.78 21.04 13.34
CA ALA A 174 -5.71 20.47 11.99
C ALA A 174 -4.30 20.61 11.39
N SER A 175 -3.67 21.78 11.57
CA SER A 175 -2.31 22.06 11.10
C SER A 175 -1.27 21.19 11.81
N ALA A 176 -1.39 21.04 13.14
CA ALA A 176 -0.49 20.20 13.93
C ALA A 176 -0.60 18.72 13.50
N ILE A 177 -1.82 18.21 13.32
CA ILE A 177 -2.07 16.84 12.82
C ILE A 177 -1.44 16.66 11.43
N TYR A 178 -1.64 17.64 10.53
CA TYR A 178 -1.09 17.60 9.18
C TYR A 178 0.45 17.58 9.17
N ILE A 179 1.10 18.44 9.96
CA ILE A 179 2.56 18.49 10.07
C ILE A 179 3.10 17.19 10.67
N PHE A 180 2.42 16.64 11.68
CA PHE A 180 2.80 15.37 12.29
C PHE A 180 2.69 14.21 11.29
N ASP A 181 1.57 14.08 10.57
CA ASP A 181 1.38 13.02 9.57
C ASP A 181 2.45 13.08 8.46
N ARG A 182 2.75 14.31 7.99
CA ARG A 182 3.78 14.56 6.96
C ARG A 182 5.19 14.24 7.45
N SER A 183 5.56 14.68 8.65
CA SER A 183 6.90 14.42 9.22
C SER A 183 7.13 12.93 9.46
N MET A 184 6.08 12.23 9.92
CA MET A 184 6.14 10.79 10.18
C MET A 184 5.97 9.97 8.90
N LYS A 185 5.60 10.55 7.74
CA LYS A 185 5.37 9.82 6.48
C LYS A 185 4.53 8.56 6.68
N ILE A 186 3.49 8.64 7.53
CA ILE A 186 2.69 7.47 7.96
C ILE A 186 2.08 6.78 6.74
N TYR A 187 1.54 7.59 5.83
CA TYR A 187 0.92 7.11 4.62
C TYR A 187 1.90 6.42 3.68
N THR A 188 3.04 7.04 3.36
CA THR A 188 4.07 6.42 2.51
C THR A 188 4.59 5.10 3.08
N ARG A 189 4.85 5.05 4.40
CA ARG A 189 5.26 3.80 5.07
C ARG A 189 4.19 2.71 4.99
N CYS A 190 2.92 3.08 5.05
CA CYS A 190 1.81 2.14 4.84
C CYS A 190 1.83 1.55 3.42
N LEU A 191 2.04 2.37 2.40
CA LEU A 191 2.13 1.93 1.00
C LEU A 191 3.31 0.96 0.82
N ASP A 192 4.46 1.33 1.39
CA ASP A 192 5.73 0.60 1.34
C ASP A 192 5.64 -0.78 1.98
N TYR A 193 5.08 -0.87 3.19
CA TYR A 193 4.94 -2.14 3.90
C TYR A 193 3.86 -3.03 3.28
N ARG A 194 2.77 -2.43 2.78
CA ARG A 194 1.78 -3.16 1.97
C ARG A 194 2.43 -3.70 0.70
N GLY A 195 3.31 -2.92 0.08
CA GLY A 195 4.07 -3.31 -1.09
C GLY A 195 4.96 -4.51 -0.84
N LEU A 196 5.72 -4.49 0.25
CA LEU A 196 6.55 -5.62 0.67
C LEU A 196 5.70 -6.87 0.97
N ALA A 197 4.61 -6.71 1.72
CA ALA A 197 3.71 -7.81 2.05
C ALA A 197 3.13 -8.46 0.78
N GLU A 198 2.57 -7.66 -0.14
CA GLU A 198 2.00 -8.19 -1.39
C GLU A 198 3.06 -8.89 -2.26
N GLY A 199 4.27 -8.33 -2.34
CA GLY A 199 5.40 -8.95 -3.03
C GLY A 199 5.77 -10.32 -2.44
N LEU A 200 5.93 -10.40 -1.13
CA LEU A 200 6.26 -11.65 -0.42
C LEU A 200 5.13 -12.68 -0.51
N ARG A 201 3.87 -12.23 -0.53
CA ARG A 201 2.70 -13.10 -0.72
C ARG A 201 2.75 -13.80 -2.07
N VAL A 202 2.97 -13.03 -3.15
CA VAL A 202 3.09 -13.59 -4.50
C VAL A 202 4.31 -14.51 -4.60
N GLN A 203 5.44 -14.13 -4.01
CA GLN A 203 6.65 -14.94 -3.99
C GLN A 203 6.44 -16.30 -3.29
N LEU A 204 5.75 -16.30 -2.15
CA LEU A 204 5.39 -17.52 -1.44
C LEU A 204 4.52 -18.44 -2.31
N PHE A 205 3.49 -17.91 -2.97
CA PHE A 205 2.65 -18.73 -3.84
C PHE A 205 3.36 -19.19 -5.12
N TYR A 206 4.32 -18.42 -5.64
CA TYR A 206 5.20 -18.87 -6.72
C TYR A 206 6.03 -20.09 -6.29
N HIS A 207 6.57 -20.08 -5.07
CA HIS A 207 7.30 -21.24 -4.54
C HIS A 207 6.40 -22.47 -4.37
N LEU A 208 5.18 -22.28 -3.88
CA LEU A 208 4.23 -23.38 -3.68
C LEU A 208 3.72 -23.98 -5.00
N ALA A 209 3.58 -23.16 -6.04
CA ALA A 209 3.20 -23.58 -7.39
C ALA A 209 4.39 -24.04 -8.27
N GLY A 210 5.63 -23.83 -7.81
CA GLY A 210 6.84 -24.15 -8.58
C GLY A 210 7.07 -23.25 -9.78
N VAL A 211 6.55 -22.03 -9.75
CA VAL A 211 6.76 -21.05 -10.83
C VAL A 211 8.24 -20.67 -10.87
N PRO A 212 8.91 -20.74 -12.03
CA PRO A 212 10.36 -20.55 -12.10
C PRO A 212 10.80 -19.10 -11.89
N SER A 213 9.90 -18.12 -12.03
CA SER A 213 10.20 -16.69 -11.93
C SER A 213 10.19 -16.17 -10.49
N GLN A 214 10.90 -15.06 -10.26
CA GLN A 214 10.89 -14.35 -8.99
C GLN A 214 9.87 -13.21 -9.03
N ALA A 215 9.07 -13.05 -7.98
CA ALA A 215 8.11 -11.95 -7.87
C ALA A 215 8.81 -10.57 -7.97
N ALA A 216 10.01 -10.44 -7.39
CA ALA A 216 10.80 -9.20 -7.38
C ALA A 216 11.20 -8.71 -8.79
N ASP A 217 11.25 -9.60 -9.79
CA ASP A 217 11.59 -9.26 -11.19
C ASP A 217 10.41 -8.62 -11.94
N HIS A 218 9.19 -8.94 -11.53
CA HIS A 218 7.97 -8.40 -12.14
C HIS A 218 7.40 -7.20 -11.38
N TYR A 219 7.93 -6.90 -10.20
CA TYR A 219 7.46 -5.83 -9.34
C TYR A 219 8.03 -4.46 -9.73
N LEU A 220 7.16 -3.47 -9.98
CA LEU A 220 7.49 -2.03 -10.13
C LEU A 220 8.51 -1.66 -11.22
N ARG A 221 8.37 -2.23 -12.42
CA ARG A 221 9.20 -1.93 -13.59
C ARG A 221 9.31 -0.43 -13.93
N LYS A 222 8.23 0.34 -13.78
CA LYS A 222 8.18 1.76 -14.16
C LYS A 222 8.94 2.70 -13.22
N GLN A 223 9.24 2.30 -11.98
CA GLN A 223 9.86 3.17 -10.96
C GLN A 223 10.84 2.41 -10.04
N ARG A 224 11.82 1.71 -10.65
CA ARG A 224 12.83 0.90 -9.94
C ARG A 224 13.58 1.64 -8.82
N ASN A 225 13.75 2.96 -8.92
CA ASN A 225 14.51 3.79 -7.96
C ASN A 225 13.75 4.09 -6.66
N GLU A 226 12.42 4.08 -6.69
CA GLU A 226 11.60 4.56 -5.57
C GLU A 226 11.30 3.46 -4.53
N LEU A 227 11.58 2.20 -4.88
CA LEU A 227 11.21 0.99 -4.12
C LEU A 227 12.34 -0.07 -4.18
N THR A 228 13.59 0.37 -4.40
CA THR A 228 14.77 -0.51 -4.50
C THR A 228 14.94 -1.38 -3.25
N TRP A 229 14.70 -0.83 -2.07
CA TRP A 229 14.80 -1.56 -0.80
C TRP A 229 13.81 -2.74 -0.72
N ILE A 230 12.60 -2.62 -1.29
CA ILE A 230 11.60 -3.71 -1.27
C ILE A 230 12.09 -4.88 -2.13
N ARG A 231 12.54 -4.58 -3.35
CA ARG A 231 13.08 -5.61 -4.26
C ARG A 231 14.29 -6.30 -3.64
N GLN A 232 15.21 -5.54 -3.04
CA GLN A 232 16.36 -6.09 -2.33
C GLN A 232 15.95 -6.98 -1.15
N ALA A 233 14.97 -6.56 -0.34
CA ALA A 233 14.45 -7.36 0.77
C ALA A 233 13.81 -8.67 0.27
N MET A 234 12.99 -8.62 -0.77
CA MET A 234 12.37 -9.80 -1.39
C MET A 234 13.42 -10.77 -1.93
N THR A 235 14.41 -10.26 -2.66
CA THR A 235 15.50 -11.08 -3.22
C THR A 235 16.36 -11.71 -2.12
N ALA A 236 16.65 -10.98 -1.04
CA ALA A 236 17.39 -11.51 0.10
C ALA A 236 16.63 -12.63 0.84
N LEU A 237 15.29 -12.56 0.87
CA LEU A 237 14.44 -13.58 1.48
C LEU A 237 14.24 -14.81 0.59
N ASP A 238 14.56 -14.70 -0.70
CA ASP A 238 14.41 -15.79 -1.67
C ASP A 238 15.53 -16.85 -1.62
N LEU A 239 16.52 -16.65 -0.75
CA LEU A 239 17.67 -17.54 -0.65
C LEU A 239 17.25 -18.90 -0.05
N GLY A 240 17.34 -19.95 -0.86
CA GLY A 240 17.13 -21.33 -0.40
C GLY A 240 16.89 -22.32 -1.53
N GLN A 241 16.77 -23.60 -1.16
CA GLN A 241 16.38 -24.65 -2.11
C GLN A 241 14.89 -24.52 -2.46
N ARG A 242 14.59 -24.60 -3.76
CA ARG A 242 13.22 -24.69 -4.25
C ARG A 242 12.61 -26.03 -3.88
N ARG A 243 11.30 -26.01 -3.67
CA ARG A 243 10.49 -27.17 -3.35
C ARG A 243 10.46 -28.15 -4.53
N THR A 244 10.51 -29.44 -4.21
CA THR A 244 10.38 -30.53 -5.20
C THR A 244 8.92 -30.95 -5.42
N LYS A 245 8.09 -30.95 -4.36
CA LYS A 245 6.67 -31.36 -4.42
C LYS A 245 5.73 -30.15 -4.37
N LEU A 246 5.08 -29.85 -5.49
CA LEU A 246 4.16 -28.72 -5.67
C LEU A 246 2.87 -28.86 -4.84
N ARG A 247 2.22 -27.74 -4.51
CA ARG A 247 0.99 -27.69 -3.70
C ARG A 247 -0.10 -26.84 -4.38
N PHE A 248 -0.57 -27.27 -5.55
CA PHE A 248 -1.59 -26.53 -6.31
C PHE A 248 -2.91 -26.38 -5.57
N ASP A 249 -3.43 -27.43 -4.93
CA ASP A 249 -4.60 -27.36 -4.05
C ASP A 249 -4.53 -26.21 -3.02
N TYR A 250 -3.37 -26.05 -2.41
CA TYR A 250 -3.14 -25.02 -1.39
C TYR A 250 -3.15 -23.62 -2.01
N VAL A 251 -2.47 -23.45 -3.16
CA VAL A 251 -2.48 -22.20 -3.94
C VAL A 251 -3.90 -21.86 -4.39
N LYS A 252 -4.64 -22.83 -4.92
CA LYS A 252 -6.02 -22.66 -5.38
C LYS A 252 -6.93 -22.21 -4.26
N LYS A 253 -6.86 -22.87 -3.10
CA LYS A 253 -7.69 -22.56 -1.93
C LYS A 253 -7.32 -21.21 -1.30
N TYR A 254 -6.09 -21.07 -0.82
CA TYR A 254 -5.68 -19.93 0.02
C TYR A 254 -5.20 -18.72 -0.77
N TRP A 255 -4.85 -18.88 -2.06
CA TRP A 255 -4.54 -17.74 -2.91
C TRP A 255 -5.71 -17.36 -3.78
N ILE A 256 -6.09 -18.23 -4.71
CA ILE A 256 -6.96 -17.84 -5.83
C ILE A 256 -8.40 -17.62 -5.37
N ASN A 257 -8.97 -18.60 -4.66
CA ASN A 257 -10.34 -18.52 -4.18
C ASN A 257 -10.51 -17.46 -3.09
N ASP A 258 -9.59 -17.40 -2.13
CA ASP A 258 -9.63 -16.40 -1.07
C ASP A 258 -9.44 -14.97 -1.60
N GLN A 259 -8.53 -14.75 -2.55
CA GLN A 259 -8.38 -13.43 -3.19
C GLN A 259 -9.61 -13.06 -4.02
N MET A 260 -10.18 -14.01 -4.78
CA MET A 260 -11.43 -13.79 -5.50
C MET A 260 -12.56 -13.38 -4.53
N ALA A 261 -12.73 -14.11 -3.43
CA ALA A 261 -13.75 -13.81 -2.41
C ALA A 261 -13.50 -12.46 -1.73
N TYR A 262 -12.24 -12.14 -1.44
CA TYR A 262 -11.82 -10.86 -0.88
C TYR A 262 -12.18 -9.71 -1.82
N PHE A 263 -11.80 -9.77 -3.10
CA PHE A 263 -12.07 -8.70 -4.07
C PHE A 263 -13.56 -8.48 -4.29
N LYS A 264 -14.35 -9.56 -4.35
CA LYS A 264 -15.82 -9.48 -4.42
C LYS A 264 -16.44 -8.79 -3.20
N SER A 265 -15.96 -9.13 -2.01
CA SER A 265 -16.47 -8.57 -0.76
C SER A 265 -16.03 -7.12 -0.58
N ALA A 266 -14.79 -6.81 -0.94
CA ALA A 266 -14.20 -5.48 -0.87
C ALA A 266 -14.88 -4.51 -1.85
N SER A 267 -15.13 -4.92 -3.10
CA SER A 267 -15.85 -4.11 -4.08
C SER A 267 -17.26 -3.79 -3.61
N CYS A 268 -18.03 -4.79 -3.15
CA CYS A 268 -19.38 -4.57 -2.62
C CYS A 268 -19.41 -3.58 -1.45
N ARG A 269 -18.48 -3.75 -0.49
CA ARG A 269 -18.39 -2.91 0.71
C ARG A 269 -18.07 -1.46 0.35
N ASP A 270 -17.07 -1.24 -0.50
CA ASP A 270 -16.59 0.10 -0.83
C ASP A 270 -17.55 0.81 -1.79
N ARG A 271 -18.18 0.06 -2.71
CA ARG A 271 -19.27 0.54 -3.57
C ARG A 271 -20.46 1.05 -2.75
N ARG A 272 -20.90 0.28 -1.75
CA ARG A 272 -22.01 0.69 -0.86
C ARG A 272 -21.67 1.98 -0.12
N LYS A 273 -20.44 2.13 0.39
CA LYS A 273 -19.99 3.36 1.07
C LYS A 273 -19.94 4.55 0.11
N PHE A 274 -19.41 4.34 -1.10
CA PHE A 274 -19.33 5.38 -2.12
C PHE A 274 -20.71 5.92 -2.51
N TYR A 275 -21.65 5.06 -2.89
CA TYR A 275 -22.99 5.50 -3.28
C TYR A 275 -23.78 6.08 -2.11
N ARG A 276 -23.63 5.54 -0.89
CA ARG A 276 -24.24 6.14 0.29
C ARG A 276 -23.74 7.56 0.50
N ASN A 277 -22.44 7.79 0.53
CA ASN A 277 -21.88 9.13 0.72
C ASN A 277 -22.26 10.08 -0.42
N LYS A 278 -22.26 9.60 -1.68
CA LYS A 278 -22.69 10.38 -2.84
C LYS A 278 -24.16 10.78 -2.75
N ASN A 279 -25.05 9.86 -2.41
CA ASN A 279 -26.48 10.14 -2.28
C ASN A 279 -26.76 11.10 -1.11
N LEU A 280 -26.05 10.95 0.02
CA LEU A 280 -26.13 11.91 1.13
C LEU A 280 -25.64 13.29 0.71
N ALA A 281 -24.52 13.39 -0.01
CA ALA A 281 -24.01 14.67 -0.50
C ALA A 281 -25.00 15.35 -1.47
N ILE A 282 -25.58 14.60 -2.41
CA ILE A 282 -26.62 15.13 -3.31
C ILE A 282 -27.83 15.59 -2.51
N CYS A 283 -28.27 14.82 -1.52
CA CYS A 283 -29.39 15.19 -0.65
C CYS A 283 -29.12 16.51 0.07
N PHE A 284 -27.97 16.64 0.75
CA PHE A 284 -27.59 17.90 1.42
C PHE A 284 -27.50 19.09 0.47
N PHE A 285 -26.95 18.88 -0.73
CA PHE A 285 -26.85 19.92 -1.74
C PHE A 285 -28.24 20.38 -2.22
N VAL A 286 -29.13 19.45 -2.57
CA VAL A 286 -30.49 19.76 -3.02
C VAL A 286 -31.30 20.43 -1.92
N VAL A 287 -31.23 19.93 -0.68
CA VAL A 287 -31.93 20.54 0.46
C VAL A 287 -31.39 21.96 0.72
N GLY A 288 -30.08 22.17 0.68
CA GLY A 288 -29.48 23.51 0.76
C GLY A 288 -30.00 24.46 -0.31
N LEU A 289 -30.08 23.99 -1.56
CA LEU A 289 -30.64 24.76 -2.68
C LEU A 289 -32.12 25.10 -2.48
N THR A 290 -32.91 24.18 -1.90
CA THR A 290 -34.30 24.47 -1.57
C THR A 290 -34.42 25.55 -0.50
N PHE A 291 -33.57 25.55 0.54
CA PHE A 291 -33.55 26.63 1.53
C PHE A 291 -33.19 27.98 0.90
N ALA A 292 -32.20 28.01 -0.01
CA ALA A 292 -31.86 29.23 -0.74
C ALA A 292 -33.03 29.75 -1.59
N PHE A 293 -33.72 28.86 -2.30
CA PHE A 293 -34.88 29.22 -3.12
C PHE A 293 -36.05 29.75 -2.27
N PHE A 294 -36.37 29.09 -1.15
CA PHE A 294 -37.42 29.56 -0.24
C PHE A 294 -37.05 30.87 0.46
N GLY A 295 -35.80 31.03 0.89
CA GLY A 295 -35.30 32.29 1.45
C GLY A 295 -35.49 33.45 0.47
N PHE A 296 -35.06 33.26 -0.78
CA PHE A 296 -35.26 34.23 -1.86
C PHE A 296 -36.75 34.54 -2.11
N LEU A 297 -37.61 33.52 -2.17
CA LEU A 297 -39.05 33.71 -2.37
C LEU A 297 -39.66 34.54 -1.24
N ILE A 298 -39.33 34.24 0.02
CA ILE A 298 -39.87 34.98 1.15
C ILE A 298 -39.38 36.43 1.12
N GLU A 299 -38.10 36.69 0.85
CA GLU A 299 -37.59 38.07 0.71
C GLU A 299 -38.29 38.82 -0.42
N PHE A 300 -38.48 38.18 -1.58
CA PHE A 300 -39.16 38.76 -2.73
C PHE A 300 -40.63 39.11 -2.43
N TRP A 301 -41.35 38.24 -1.72
CA TRP A 301 -42.77 38.47 -1.39
C TRP A 301 -42.99 39.45 -0.24
N THR A 302 -41.98 39.69 0.60
CA THR A 302 -42.08 40.55 1.79
C THR A 302 -41.41 41.91 1.59
N ASP A 303 -41.00 42.26 0.36
CA ASP A 303 -40.24 43.46 0.02
C ASP A 303 -39.02 43.68 0.94
N GLY A 304 -38.42 42.60 1.43
CA GLY A 304 -37.27 42.65 2.35
C GLY A 304 -37.57 43.13 3.78
N ILE A 305 -38.83 43.34 4.16
CA ILE A 305 -39.22 43.89 5.49
C ILE A 305 -38.80 42.96 6.65
N HIS A 306 -38.63 41.66 6.39
CA HIS A 306 -38.31 40.64 7.41
C HIS A 306 -36.85 40.16 7.42
N HIS A 307 -35.93 40.87 6.75
CA HIS A 307 -34.53 40.45 6.64
C HIS A 307 -33.86 40.22 8.01
N ASP A 308 -34.21 41.00 9.03
CA ASP A 308 -33.58 40.95 10.36
C ASP A 308 -34.26 40.00 11.37
N THR A 309 -35.07 39.06 10.87
CA THR A 309 -35.77 38.09 11.75
C THR A 309 -34.90 36.87 12.07
N ILE A 310 -35.04 36.31 13.27
CA ILE A 310 -34.26 35.14 13.73
C ILE A 310 -34.40 33.94 12.78
N TRP A 311 -35.58 33.72 12.19
CA TRP A 311 -35.80 32.60 11.27
C TRP A 311 -35.05 32.75 9.94
N MET A 312 -34.87 33.99 9.45
CA MET A 312 -34.07 34.25 8.24
C MET A 312 -32.60 33.91 8.43
N HIS A 313 -32.04 34.27 9.59
CA HIS A 313 -30.69 33.92 9.98
C HIS A 313 -30.45 32.40 9.97
N TRP A 314 -31.42 31.59 10.42
CA TRP A 314 -31.35 30.12 10.32
C TRP A 314 -31.45 29.61 8.88
N ILE A 315 -32.30 30.21 8.04
CA ILE A 315 -32.41 29.84 6.62
C ILE A 315 -31.08 30.13 5.90
N ILE A 316 -30.47 31.30 6.16
CA ILE A 316 -29.18 31.72 5.61
C ILE A 316 -28.06 30.74 6.05
N ALA A 317 -28.01 30.41 7.34
CA ALA A 317 -27.06 29.43 7.86
C ALA A 317 -27.24 28.05 7.19
N LEU A 318 -28.48 27.54 7.11
CA LEU A 318 -28.76 26.23 6.50
C LEU A 318 -28.45 26.19 5.00
N MET A 319 -28.75 27.26 4.25
CA MET A 319 -28.42 27.29 2.82
C MET A 319 -26.91 27.28 2.56
N ALA A 320 -26.10 27.80 3.49
CA ALA A 320 -24.64 27.77 3.39
C ALA A 320 -24.05 26.45 3.90
N PHE A 321 -24.53 25.97 5.04
CA PHE A 321 -23.96 24.82 5.73
C PHE A 321 -24.24 23.47 5.05
N LEU A 322 -25.44 23.28 4.48
CA LEU A 322 -25.80 22.00 3.86
C LEU A 322 -24.97 21.72 2.59
N PRO A 323 -24.79 22.65 1.63
CA PRO A 323 -23.87 22.46 0.51
C PRO A 323 -22.42 22.27 0.96
N ALA A 324 -21.97 22.97 2.02
CA ALA A 324 -20.64 22.76 2.57
C ALA A 324 -20.45 21.33 3.14
N THR A 325 -21.47 20.79 3.81
CA THR A 325 -21.50 19.40 4.27
C THR A 325 -21.44 18.42 3.09
N ALA A 326 -22.14 18.70 1.99
CA ALA A 326 -22.06 17.92 0.76
C ALA A 326 -20.63 17.93 0.17
N ALA A 327 -19.97 19.09 0.16
CA ALA A 327 -18.59 19.24 -0.29
C ALA A 327 -17.61 18.43 0.58
N VAL A 328 -17.76 18.49 1.91
CA VAL A 328 -16.95 17.70 2.85
C VAL A 328 -17.11 16.18 2.62
N LEU A 329 -18.36 15.70 2.45
CA LEU A 329 -18.62 14.27 2.20
C LEU A 329 -18.04 13.78 0.88
N THR A 330 -18.14 14.60 -0.17
CA THR A 330 -17.59 14.31 -1.49
C THR A 330 -16.07 14.29 -1.43
N GLY A 331 -15.46 15.35 -0.87
CA GLY A 331 -14.01 15.44 -0.70
C GLY A 331 -13.43 14.32 0.17
N TYR A 332 -14.13 13.90 1.23
CA TYR A 332 -13.73 12.76 2.04
C TYR A 332 -13.77 11.45 1.24
N SER A 333 -14.82 11.24 0.45
CA SER A 333 -15.00 10.02 -0.36
C SER A 333 -13.95 9.91 -1.47
N ASP A 334 -13.60 11.04 -2.08
CA ASP A 334 -12.57 11.15 -3.11
C ASP A 334 -11.18 10.93 -2.52
N ARG A 335 -10.86 11.56 -1.38
CA ARG A 335 -9.58 11.34 -0.67
C ARG A 335 -9.42 9.92 -0.16
N ARG A 336 -10.52 9.25 0.20
CA ARG A 336 -10.53 7.82 0.55
C ARG A 336 -10.40 6.89 -0.67
N GLY A 337 -10.47 7.42 -1.89
CA GLY A 337 -10.34 6.63 -3.12
C GLY A 337 -11.46 5.61 -3.33
N LEU A 338 -12.62 5.73 -2.67
CA LEU A 338 -13.64 4.67 -2.62
C LEU A 338 -14.15 4.26 -4.02
N GLY A 339 -14.37 5.24 -4.89
CA GLY A 339 -14.80 5.00 -6.27
C GLY A 339 -13.71 4.30 -7.11
N GLN A 340 -12.45 4.68 -6.91
CA GLN A 340 -11.32 4.09 -7.63
C GLN A 340 -11.02 2.67 -7.15
N HIS A 341 -11.03 2.43 -5.84
CA HIS A 341 -10.87 1.09 -5.26
C HIS A 341 -11.96 0.13 -5.72
N THR A 342 -13.21 0.59 -5.84
CA THR A 342 -14.30 -0.25 -6.34
C THR A 342 -13.99 -0.80 -7.74
N LYS A 343 -13.59 0.06 -8.68
CA LYS A 343 -13.25 -0.34 -10.05
C LYS A 343 -12.04 -1.27 -10.10
N GLN A 344 -11.01 -1.00 -9.29
CA GLN A 344 -9.82 -1.85 -9.20
C GLN A 344 -10.15 -3.24 -8.68
N TYR A 345 -10.94 -3.33 -7.61
CA TYR A 345 -11.39 -4.60 -7.05
C TYR A 345 -12.32 -5.38 -7.99
N GLU A 346 -13.19 -4.70 -8.73
CA GLU A 346 -14.03 -5.34 -9.76
C GLU A 346 -13.15 -5.94 -10.88
N LYS A 347 -12.16 -5.21 -11.40
CA LYS A 347 -11.20 -5.72 -12.40
C LYS A 347 -10.45 -6.95 -11.87
N MET A 348 -9.90 -6.86 -10.65
CA MET A 348 -9.14 -7.97 -10.05
C MET A 348 -10.03 -9.18 -9.78
N TYR A 349 -11.28 -8.98 -9.34
CA TYR A 349 -12.25 -10.06 -9.19
C TYR A 349 -12.49 -10.80 -10.52
N GLU A 350 -12.63 -10.09 -11.63
CA GLU A 350 -12.81 -10.72 -12.94
C GLU A 350 -11.60 -11.52 -13.42
N ILE A 351 -10.38 -11.02 -13.16
CA ILE A 351 -9.14 -11.72 -13.53
C ILE A 351 -9.03 -13.02 -12.71
N PHE A 352 -9.24 -12.93 -11.40
CA PHE A 352 -9.16 -14.09 -10.50
C PHE A 352 -10.29 -15.10 -10.75
N SER A 353 -11.51 -14.64 -11.07
CA SER A 353 -12.63 -15.56 -11.36
C SER A 353 -12.42 -16.33 -12.66
N ARG A 354 -11.88 -15.69 -13.70
CA ARG A 354 -11.49 -16.36 -14.95
C ARG A 354 -10.39 -17.40 -14.70
N ALA A 355 -9.36 -17.04 -13.93
CA ALA A 355 -8.30 -17.97 -13.60
C ALA A 355 -8.80 -19.16 -12.76
N ALA A 356 -9.66 -18.91 -11.77
CA ALA A 356 -10.29 -19.96 -10.98
C ALA A 356 -11.12 -20.93 -11.83
N ALA A 357 -11.90 -20.40 -12.79
CA ALA A 357 -12.67 -21.22 -13.72
C ALA A 357 -11.79 -22.13 -14.58
N ILE A 358 -10.69 -21.59 -15.13
CA ILE A 358 -9.74 -22.38 -15.93
C ILE A 358 -9.09 -23.46 -15.06
N ILE A 359 -8.57 -23.10 -13.88
CA ILE A 359 -7.91 -24.05 -12.97
C ILE A 359 -8.86 -25.15 -12.50
N ASN A 360 -10.16 -24.87 -12.36
CA ASN A 360 -11.15 -25.90 -12.03
C ASN A 360 -11.39 -26.92 -13.16
N SER A 361 -11.04 -26.59 -14.40
CA SER A 361 -11.20 -27.48 -15.55
C SER A 361 -9.94 -28.29 -15.91
N LEU A 362 -8.82 -28.03 -15.25
CA LEU A 362 -7.53 -28.69 -15.51
C LEU A 362 -7.32 -29.87 -14.55
N ASP A 363 -6.60 -30.89 -15.01
CA ASP A 363 -6.06 -31.95 -14.15
C ASP A 363 -4.71 -31.49 -13.59
N GLU A 364 -4.58 -31.44 -12.27
CA GLU A 364 -3.36 -30.95 -11.61
C GLU A 364 -2.11 -31.76 -11.93
N THR A 365 -2.27 -33.02 -12.35
CA THR A 365 -1.16 -33.93 -12.64
C THR A 365 -0.69 -33.88 -14.08
N GLU A 366 -1.59 -33.57 -15.03
CA GLU A 366 -1.27 -33.52 -16.46
C GLU A 366 -0.91 -32.09 -16.91
N ASP A 367 -1.49 -31.06 -16.29
CA ASP A 367 -1.42 -29.66 -16.75
C ASP A 367 -0.53 -28.74 -15.90
N ILE A 368 0.51 -29.28 -15.27
CA ILE A 368 1.41 -28.52 -14.36
C ILE A 368 1.94 -27.24 -15.01
N ALA A 369 2.39 -27.29 -16.27
CA ALA A 369 2.92 -26.14 -16.98
C ALA A 369 1.86 -25.04 -17.20
N THR A 370 0.62 -25.44 -17.48
CA THR A 370 -0.51 -24.52 -17.65
C THR A 370 -0.87 -23.87 -16.32
N LEU A 371 -0.91 -24.64 -15.22
CA LEU A 371 -1.14 -24.12 -13.88
C LEU A 371 -0.06 -23.11 -13.47
N GLN A 372 1.20 -23.44 -13.66
CA GLN A 372 2.33 -22.53 -13.39
C GLN A 372 2.23 -21.24 -14.20
N ARG A 373 1.84 -21.34 -15.48
CA ARG A 373 1.63 -20.16 -16.32
C ARG A 373 0.51 -19.27 -15.79
N ILE A 374 -0.64 -19.84 -15.42
CA ILE A 374 -1.78 -19.08 -14.88
C ILE A 374 -1.40 -18.41 -13.55
N VAL A 375 -0.76 -19.15 -12.64
CA VAL A 375 -0.25 -18.61 -11.36
C VAL A 375 0.75 -17.48 -11.63
N GLY A 376 1.67 -17.67 -12.57
CA GLY A 376 2.64 -16.66 -12.97
C GLY A 376 2.00 -15.40 -13.55
N GLU A 377 0.95 -15.52 -14.36
CA GLU A 377 0.21 -14.36 -14.88
C GLU A 377 -0.60 -13.65 -13.79
N LEU A 378 -1.26 -14.40 -12.90
CA LEU A 378 -1.97 -13.82 -11.75
C LEU A 378 -1.04 -13.03 -10.83
N GLY A 379 0.16 -13.55 -10.60
CA GLY A 379 1.16 -12.85 -9.79
C GLY A 379 1.63 -11.58 -10.47
N LYS A 380 1.91 -11.60 -11.79
CA LYS A 380 2.26 -10.39 -12.55
C LYS A 380 1.15 -9.33 -12.49
N GLU A 381 -0.11 -9.71 -12.68
CA GLU A 381 -1.24 -8.78 -12.60
C GLU A 381 -1.42 -8.21 -11.18
N SER A 382 -1.28 -9.04 -10.14
CA SER A 382 -1.37 -8.60 -8.74
C SER A 382 -0.25 -7.61 -8.38
N LEU A 383 0.97 -7.91 -8.82
CA LEU A 383 2.15 -7.06 -8.63
C LEU A 383 2.02 -5.75 -9.42
N SER A 384 1.49 -5.78 -10.64
CA SER A 384 1.26 -4.59 -11.45
C SER A 384 0.16 -3.70 -10.87
N GLU A 385 -0.95 -4.29 -10.41
CA GLU A 385 -2.04 -3.53 -9.77
C GLU A 385 -1.56 -2.83 -8.51
N ASN A 386 -0.83 -3.56 -7.65
CA ASN A 386 -0.31 -2.98 -6.42
C ASN A 386 0.74 -1.90 -6.70
N ALA A 387 1.57 -2.08 -7.73
CA ALA A 387 2.52 -1.09 -8.21
C ALA A 387 1.82 0.21 -8.66
N ASP A 388 0.82 0.09 -9.53
CA ASP A 388 0.02 1.22 -10.02
C ASP A 388 -0.74 1.91 -8.87
N TRP A 389 -1.19 1.13 -7.87
CA TRP A 389 -1.82 1.65 -6.67
C TRP A 389 -0.86 2.47 -5.82
N ILE A 390 0.35 1.98 -5.55
CA ILE A 390 1.38 2.73 -4.80
C ILE A 390 1.71 4.04 -5.52
N LEU A 391 1.88 3.99 -6.85
CA LEU A 391 2.20 5.15 -7.70
C LEU A 391 1.17 6.27 -7.55
N LEU A 392 -0.10 5.95 -7.82
CA LEU A 392 -1.20 6.91 -7.77
C LEU A 392 -1.25 7.66 -6.43
N HIS A 393 -0.97 6.95 -5.34
CA HIS A 393 -1.06 7.49 -4.00
C HIS A 393 0.20 8.26 -3.58
N ARG A 394 1.36 7.97 -4.18
CA ARG A 394 2.57 8.80 -4.03
C ARG A 394 2.47 10.13 -4.79
N GLU A 395 1.86 10.13 -5.97
CA GLU A 395 1.64 11.34 -6.78
C GLU A 395 0.57 12.29 -6.21
N ARG A 396 -0.23 11.83 -5.24
CA ARG A 396 -1.26 12.63 -4.56
C ARG A 396 -0.94 12.83 -3.08
N PRO A 397 0.21 13.45 -2.71
CA PRO A 397 0.44 13.78 -1.32
C PRO A 397 -0.67 14.73 -0.84
N ILE A 398 -0.95 14.71 0.47
CA ILE A 398 -1.83 15.70 1.07
C ILE A 398 -1.09 17.05 0.96
N SER A 399 -1.43 17.86 -0.05
CA SER A 399 -0.96 19.24 -0.19
C SER A 399 -2.01 20.19 0.39
N LEU A 400 -1.55 21.18 1.15
CA LEU A 400 -2.38 22.34 1.47
C LEU A 400 -2.60 23.15 0.19
N PRO A 401 -3.77 23.76 -0.03
CA PRO A 401 -3.93 24.73 -1.11
C PRO A 401 -2.91 25.87 -0.90
N GLY A 402 -2.02 26.08 -1.88
CA GLY A 402 -0.98 27.12 -1.85
C GLY A 402 0.47 26.67 -2.05
N ARG A 403 0.73 25.44 -2.50
CA ARG A 403 2.04 25.06 -3.03
C ARG A 403 1.92 24.24 -4.30
#